data_AF-A0A9D9HDB6-F1
#
_entry.id   AF-A0A9D9HDB6-F1
#
_cell.length_a   1.000
_cell.length_b   1.000
_cell.length_c   1.000
_cell.angle_alpha   90.00
_cell.angle_beta   90.00
_cell.angle_gamma   90.00
#
_symmetry.space_group_name_H-M   'P 1'
#
loop_
_entity.id
_entity.type
_entity.pdbx_description
1 polymer ?
#
loop_
_entity_poly.entity_id
_entity_poly.type
_entity_poly.pdbx_seq_one_letter_code
_entity_poly.pdbx_strand_id
1 'polypeptide(L)'
;MKKIFNLMAVACAVMAFASCEKDNGGSSETDPNQPVMTWEANPKFETTELQSEMDVVISISAPAGIETFVVDVDSDALEPIISVVNNGSSTMDLVNPPAGLSGILSGVGLPTGDALKGQTSVTLDLSNLVPLIITVGESNLKPDSNHTFTLSLSDADGRTLQQPVTFHYTGTSASAE
;
A
#
# COMPACT_ATOMS: atom_id res chain seq x y z
N MET A 1 17.33 -60.26 -11.34
CA MET A 1 16.04 -59.71 -10.86
C MET A 1 16.28 -58.96 -9.56
N LYS A 2 15.71 -57.75 -9.45
CA LYS A 2 15.72 -56.81 -8.31
C LYS A 2 17.08 -56.16 -7.98
N LYS A 3 17.19 -54.85 -7.73
CA LYS A 3 16.52 -53.61 -8.15
C LYS A 3 17.34 -52.51 -7.45
N ILE A 4 17.88 -51.56 -8.22
CA ILE A 4 17.91 -50.10 -7.99
C ILE A 4 18.40 -49.58 -6.61
N PHE A 5 19.48 -48.79 -6.58
CA PHE A 5 19.44 -47.30 -6.58
C PHE A 5 20.85 -46.74 -6.33
N ASN A 6 21.28 -45.86 -7.24
CA ASN A 6 22.47 -45.03 -7.13
C ASN A 6 22.32 -44.05 -5.97
N LEU A 7 23.35 -43.95 -5.14
CA LEU A 7 23.62 -42.73 -4.36
C LEU A 7 25.14 -42.59 -4.22
N MET A 8 25.73 -41.84 -5.16
CA MET A 8 27.13 -41.44 -5.07
C MET A 8 27.17 -40.17 -4.20
N ALA A 9 27.61 -40.33 -2.95
CA ALA A 9 27.90 -39.22 -2.06
C ALA A 9 29.19 -38.54 -2.55
N VAL A 10 29.07 -37.28 -3.00
CA VAL A 10 30.22 -36.41 -3.24
C VAL A 10 30.33 -35.46 -2.06
N ALA A 11 31.33 -35.70 -1.23
CA ALA A 11 31.80 -34.75 -0.24
C ALA A 11 32.65 -33.69 -0.95
N CYS A 12 32.25 -32.42 -0.86
CA CYS A 12 33.13 -31.28 -1.12
C CYS A 12 33.12 -30.39 0.13
N ALA A 13 34.15 -30.57 0.94
CA ALA A 13 34.51 -29.62 1.98
C ALA A 13 35.53 -28.64 1.39
N VAL A 14 35.22 -27.35 1.28
CA VAL A 14 36.23 -26.30 1.45
C VAL A 14 35.64 -24.90 1.68
N MET A 15 36.24 -24.25 2.68
CA MET A 15 36.48 -22.81 2.85
C MET A 15 35.33 -21.93 3.32
N ALA A 16 35.34 -21.72 4.65
CA ALA A 16 34.96 -20.47 5.26
C ALA A 16 35.77 -19.32 4.62
N PHE A 17 35.09 -18.46 3.88
CA PHE A 17 35.56 -17.09 3.68
C PHE A 17 34.85 -16.23 4.71
N ALA A 18 35.60 -15.91 5.77
CA ALA A 18 35.40 -14.67 6.49
C ALA A 18 35.56 -13.54 5.46
N SER A 19 34.45 -13.12 4.86
CA SER A 19 34.43 -11.91 4.07
C SER A 19 34.45 -10.76 5.07
N CYS A 20 35.54 -10.01 5.05
CA CYS A 20 35.79 -8.85 5.89
C CYS A 20 34.54 -7.98 6.02
N GLU A 21 34.14 -7.78 7.28
CA GLU A 21 33.37 -6.63 7.74
C GLU A 21 34.16 -5.38 7.36
N LYS A 22 33.84 -4.78 6.23
CA LYS A 22 34.26 -3.41 5.92
C LYS A 22 33.08 -2.53 6.29
N ASP A 23 33.12 -2.10 7.54
CA ASP A 23 32.43 -0.92 8.05
C ASP A 23 32.63 0.22 7.04
N ASN A 24 31.61 0.42 6.21
CA ASN A 24 31.40 1.62 5.45
C ASN A 24 30.00 2.05 5.82
N GLY A 25 29.92 3.07 6.67
CA GLY A 25 28.73 3.90 6.81
C GLY A 25 28.36 4.46 5.43
N GLY A 26 27.62 3.66 4.66
CA GLY A 26 26.91 4.09 3.49
C GLY A 26 25.67 4.77 4.00
N SER A 27 25.69 6.11 4.03
CA SER A 27 24.47 6.88 3.88
C SER A 27 23.71 6.24 2.73
N SER A 28 22.52 5.71 2.99
CA SER A 28 21.61 5.25 1.95
C SER A 28 21.26 6.46 1.09
N GLU A 29 22.06 6.76 0.06
CA GLU A 29 21.73 7.76 -0.93
C GLU A 29 20.50 7.24 -1.67
N THR A 30 19.34 7.77 -1.30
CA THR A 30 18.10 7.59 -2.04
C THR A 30 18.33 8.10 -3.46
N ASP A 31 18.19 7.23 -4.47
CA ASP A 31 18.19 7.64 -5.88
C ASP A 31 17.16 8.77 -6.04
N PRO A 32 17.57 9.99 -6.43
CA PRO A 32 16.67 11.13 -6.50
C PRO A 32 15.58 10.98 -7.57
N ASN A 33 15.68 9.97 -8.44
CA ASN A 33 14.67 9.67 -9.46
C ASN A 33 13.68 8.57 -9.03
N GLN A 34 13.88 7.94 -7.86
CA GLN A 34 12.91 6.95 -7.37
C GLN A 34 11.62 7.62 -6.91
N PRO A 35 10.46 6.98 -7.14
CA PRO A 35 9.22 7.42 -6.53
C PRO A 35 9.30 7.34 -5.00
N VAL A 36 8.67 8.29 -4.33
CA VAL A 36 8.64 8.39 -2.86
C VAL A 36 7.22 8.73 -2.40
N MET A 37 6.82 8.14 -1.27
CA MET A 37 5.60 8.49 -0.53
C MET A 37 5.99 9.02 0.84
N THR A 38 5.35 10.11 1.27
CA THR A 38 5.54 10.68 2.61
C THR A 38 4.19 10.97 3.23
N TRP A 39 4.06 10.63 4.52
CA TRP A 39 2.92 11.01 5.35
C TRP A 39 3.46 11.83 6.51
N GLU A 40 3.21 13.13 6.51
CA GLU A 40 3.84 14.06 7.47
C GLU A 40 3.45 13.76 8.93
N ALA A 41 2.17 13.45 9.16
CA ALA A 41 1.67 13.10 10.49
C ALA A 41 2.20 11.75 11.00
N ASN A 42 2.63 10.85 10.10
CA ASN A 42 3.19 9.54 10.45
C ASN A 42 4.28 9.11 9.45
N PRO A 43 5.50 9.67 9.55
CA PRO A 43 6.55 9.48 8.53
C PRO A 43 7.07 8.06 8.38
N LYS A 44 6.77 7.20 9.35
CA LYS A 44 7.16 5.78 9.36
C LYS A 44 6.05 4.86 8.89
N PHE A 45 4.86 5.40 8.61
CA PHE A 45 3.66 4.61 8.31
C PHE A 45 3.39 3.54 9.38
N GLU A 46 3.60 3.88 10.67
CA GLU A 46 3.25 2.99 11.78
C GLU A 46 1.73 2.77 11.82
N THR A 47 1.28 1.63 12.34
CA THR A 47 -0.16 1.37 12.50
C THR A 47 -0.80 2.47 13.32
N THR A 48 -1.87 3.06 12.77
CA THR A 48 -2.60 4.17 13.39
C THR A 48 -3.94 3.66 13.91
N GLU A 49 -4.40 4.15 15.06
CA GLU A 49 -5.76 3.84 15.51
C GLU A 49 -6.79 4.46 14.55
N LEU A 50 -7.82 3.70 14.22
CA LEU A 50 -8.94 4.14 13.41
C LEU A 50 -9.88 5.02 14.24
N GLN A 51 -10.10 6.25 13.80
CA GLN A 51 -10.94 7.24 14.48
C GLN A 51 -12.01 7.80 13.53
N SER A 52 -13.00 8.49 14.08
CA SER A 52 -14.08 9.11 13.30
C SER A 52 -13.62 10.31 12.47
N GLU A 53 -12.50 10.90 12.86
CA GLU A 53 -11.79 11.95 12.14
C GLU A 53 -10.34 11.50 12.00
N MET A 54 -9.79 11.61 10.80
CA MET A 54 -8.45 11.14 10.49
C MET A 54 -7.75 12.19 9.63
N ASP A 55 -6.43 12.31 9.77
CA ASP A 55 -5.58 13.14 8.92
C ASP A 55 -4.57 12.23 8.18
N VAL A 56 -5.00 11.75 7.02
CA VAL A 56 -4.26 10.77 6.21
C VAL A 56 -3.96 11.37 4.85
N VAL A 57 -3.09 12.38 4.85
CA VAL A 57 -2.61 13.06 3.65
C VAL A 57 -1.25 12.50 3.25
N ILE A 58 -1.21 11.81 2.13
CA ILE A 58 0.00 11.18 1.59
C ILE A 58 0.47 11.96 0.38
N SER A 59 1.68 12.50 0.47
CA SER A 59 2.35 13.17 -0.65
C SER A 59 3.15 12.15 -1.44
N ILE A 60 3.02 12.20 -2.76
CA ILE A 60 3.68 11.30 -3.69
C ILE A 60 4.57 12.13 -4.61
N SER A 61 5.83 11.75 -4.72
CA SER A 61 6.77 12.27 -5.71
C SER A 61 7.14 11.14 -6.67
N ALA A 62 6.98 11.35 -7.97
CA ALA A 62 7.33 10.40 -9.02
C ALA A 62 8.04 11.16 -10.15
N PRO A 63 9.37 11.34 -10.10
CA PRO A 63 10.08 12.25 -11.02
C PRO A 63 9.89 11.91 -12.51
N ALA A 64 9.75 10.63 -12.87
CA ALA A 64 9.47 10.20 -14.24
C ALA A 64 7.98 10.29 -14.64
N GLY A 65 7.11 10.67 -13.72
CA GLY A 65 5.65 10.71 -13.90
C GLY A 65 4.97 9.38 -13.59
N ILE A 66 3.80 9.43 -12.96
CA ILE A 66 3.02 8.24 -12.58
C ILE A 66 2.49 7.52 -13.83
N GLU A 67 2.77 6.23 -13.94
CA GLU A 67 2.28 5.36 -15.01
C GLU A 67 1.06 4.54 -14.56
N THR A 68 1.13 3.92 -13.38
CA THR A 68 0.03 3.20 -12.74
C THR A 68 -0.08 3.58 -11.27
N PHE A 69 -1.28 3.60 -10.72
CA PHE A 69 -1.49 3.77 -9.29
C PHE A 69 -2.64 2.89 -8.83
N VAL A 70 -2.30 1.82 -8.13
CA VAL A 70 -3.20 0.80 -7.63
C VAL A 70 -3.29 0.89 -6.12
N VAL A 71 -4.52 0.80 -5.60
CA VAL A 71 -4.80 0.68 -4.17
C VAL A 71 -5.45 -0.67 -3.93
N ASP A 72 -4.77 -1.52 -3.17
CA ASP A 72 -5.34 -2.78 -2.69
C ASP A 72 -5.89 -2.58 -1.27
N VAL A 73 -7.13 -2.99 -1.05
CA VAL A 73 -7.84 -2.78 0.22
C VAL A 73 -8.10 -4.12 0.89
N ASP A 74 -7.40 -4.34 1.99
CA ASP A 74 -7.61 -5.46 2.93
C ASP A 74 -8.43 -4.94 4.10
N SER A 75 -9.73 -5.23 4.08
CA SER A 75 -10.70 -4.67 5.04
C SER A 75 -12.04 -5.39 4.96
N ASP A 76 -12.32 -6.25 5.95
CA ASP A 76 -13.63 -6.92 6.09
C ASP A 76 -14.84 -5.96 6.01
N ALA A 77 -14.65 -4.71 6.44
CA ALA A 77 -15.67 -3.67 6.44
C ALA A 77 -15.90 -3.05 5.05
N LEU A 78 -14.85 -2.84 4.26
CA LEU A 78 -14.94 -2.13 2.97
C LEU A 78 -15.00 -3.08 1.77
N GLU A 79 -14.39 -4.25 1.85
CA GLU A 79 -14.33 -5.21 0.75
C GLU A 79 -15.70 -5.54 0.14
N PRO A 80 -16.77 -5.80 0.92
CA PRO A 80 -18.08 -6.09 0.35
C PRO A 80 -18.63 -4.93 -0.51
N ILE A 81 -18.31 -3.70 -0.12
CA ILE A 81 -18.78 -2.49 -0.80
C ILE A 81 -17.95 -2.22 -2.05
N ILE A 82 -16.62 -2.26 -1.92
CA ILE A 82 -15.68 -2.06 -3.03
C ILE A 82 -15.91 -3.13 -4.11
N SER A 83 -16.05 -4.39 -3.70
CA SER A 83 -16.29 -5.52 -4.61
C SER A 83 -17.55 -5.31 -5.47
N VAL A 84 -18.64 -4.78 -4.90
CA VAL A 84 -19.88 -4.51 -5.66
C VAL A 84 -19.68 -3.45 -6.74
N VAL A 85 -18.91 -2.39 -6.45
CA VAL A 85 -18.72 -1.26 -7.37
C VAL A 85 -17.53 -1.42 -8.32
N ASN A 86 -16.65 -2.37 -8.02
CA ASN A 86 -15.41 -2.66 -8.74
C ASN A 86 -15.38 -4.08 -9.31
N ASN A 87 -16.53 -4.58 -9.77
CA ASN A 87 -16.67 -5.84 -10.52
C ASN A 87 -16.06 -7.07 -9.81
N GLY A 88 -16.18 -7.16 -8.49
CA GLY A 88 -15.69 -8.27 -7.69
C GLY A 88 -14.31 -8.06 -7.05
N SER A 89 -13.60 -6.98 -7.39
CA SER A 89 -12.21 -6.75 -6.96
C SER A 89 -12.12 -5.76 -5.80
N SER A 90 -11.26 -6.06 -4.80
CA SER A 90 -10.87 -5.11 -3.74
C SER A 90 -9.69 -4.22 -4.14
N THR A 91 -9.08 -4.49 -5.30
CA THR A 91 -7.97 -3.75 -5.88
C THR A 91 -8.49 -2.72 -6.88
N MET A 92 -8.16 -1.45 -6.66
CA MET A 92 -8.63 -0.30 -7.45
C MET A 92 -7.47 0.33 -8.23
N ASP A 93 -7.56 0.39 -9.56
CA ASP A 93 -6.67 1.22 -10.38
C ASP A 93 -7.21 2.65 -10.41
N LEU A 94 -6.52 3.59 -9.78
CA LEU A 94 -6.91 5.00 -9.73
C LEU A 94 -6.56 5.75 -11.02
N VAL A 95 -5.60 5.26 -11.81
CA VAL A 95 -5.27 5.85 -13.11
C VAL A 95 -6.32 5.46 -14.14
N ASN A 96 -6.81 4.22 -14.14
CA ASN A 96 -7.85 3.75 -15.06
C ASN A 96 -9.03 3.07 -14.34
N PRO A 97 -9.76 3.78 -13.45
CA PRO A 97 -10.87 3.18 -12.73
C PRO A 97 -12.04 2.90 -13.68
N PRO A 98 -12.83 1.83 -13.45
CA PRO A 98 -14.09 1.66 -14.16
C PRO A 98 -15.04 2.83 -13.85
N ALA A 99 -15.91 3.18 -14.79
CA ALA A 99 -16.77 4.37 -14.70
C ALA A 99 -17.62 4.42 -13.40
N GLY A 100 -18.11 3.27 -12.92
CA GLY A 100 -18.86 3.18 -11.67
C GLY A 100 -18.04 3.52 -10.42
N LEU A 101 -16.75 3.17 -10.40
CA LEU A 101 -15.84 3.44 -9.29
C LEU A 101 -15.32 4.89 -9.33
N SER A 102 -15.05 5.43 -10.51
CA SER A 102 -14.52 6.80 -10.67
C SER A 102 -15.39 7.86 -9.98
N GLY A 103 -16.73 7.76 -10.10
CA GLY A 103 -17.64 8.68 -9.43
C GLY A 103 -17.59 8.59 -7.91
N ILE A 104 -17.42 7.38 -7.36
CA ILE A 104 -17.31 7.15 -5.91
C ILE A 104 -15.99 7.70 -5.40
N LEU A 105 -14.88 7.41 -6.08
CA LEU A 105 -13.55 7.93 -5.76
C LEU A 105 -13.53 9.46 -5.76
N SER A 106 -14.14 10.10 -6.77
CA SER A 106 -14.28 11.56 -6.78
C SER A 106 -15.16 12.08 -5.64
N GLY A 107 -16.20 11.35 -5.24
CA GLY A 107 -17.08 11.73 -4.14
C GLY A 107 -16.39 11.71 -2.78
N VAL A 108 -15.38 10.86 -2.59
CA VAL A 108 -14.51 10.83 -1.40
C VAL A 108 -13.25 11.69 -1.55
N GLY A 109 -13.11 12.42 -2.67
CA GLY A 109 -12.02 13.37 -2.90
C GLY A 109 -10.73 12.75 -3.46
N LEU A 110 -10.75 11.50 -3.91
CA LEU A 110 -9.56 10.85 -4.46
C LEU A 110 -9.31 11.24 -5.93
N PRO A 111 -8.07 11.62 -6.29
CA PRO A 111 -7.69 11.89 -7.67
C PRO A 111 -7.76 10.61 -8.51
N THR A 112 -8.17 10.75 -9.79
CA THR A 112 -8.20 9.66 -10.75
C THR A 112 -7.80 10.12 -12.15
N GLY A 113 -7.47 9.19 -13.05
CA GLY A 113 -7.23 9.50 -14.46
C GLY A 113 -6.06 10.46 -14.66
N ASP A 114 -6.27 11.52 -15.44
CA ASP A 114 -5.27 12.54 -15.77
C ASP A 114 -4.76 13.36 -14.56
N ALA A 115 -5.51 13.35 -13.45
CA ALA A 115 -5.04 13.92 -12.18
C ALA A 115 -3.92 13.08 -11.55
N LEU A 116 -3.69 11.87 -12.04
CA LEU A 116 -2.60 10.98 -11.65
C LEU A 116 -1.63 10.74 -12.80
N LYS A 117 -2.13 10.33 -13.98
CA LYS A 117 -1.29 9.91 -15.11
C LYS A 117 -0.29 10.99 -15.51
N GLY A 118 0.99 10.62 -15.53
CA GLY A 118 2.10 11.49 -15.92
C GLY A 118 2.43 12.60 -14.91
N GLN A 119 1.68 12.73 -13.82
CA GLN A 119 1.99 13.72 -12.79
C GLN A 119 3.25 13.33 -12.03
N THR A 120 4.07 14.32 -11.70
CA THR A 120 5.31 14.11 -10.96
C THR A 120 5.16 14.36 -9.46
N SER A 121 4.07 15.01 -9.05
CA SER A 121 3.71 15.28 -7.66
C SER A 121 2.20 15.21 -7.50
N VAL A 122 1.74 14.43 -6.53
CA VAL A 122 0.32 14.20 -6.25
C VAL A 122 0.12 14.15 -4.74
N THR A 123 -1.02 14.68 -4.29
CA THR A 123 -1.52 14.43 -2.94
C THR A 123 -2.66 13.42 -2.99
N LEU A 124 -2.53 12.34 -2.24
CA LEU A 124 -3.61 11.38 -1.99
C LEU A 124 -4.16 11.64 -0.59
N ASP A 125 -5.38 12.16 -0.51
CA ASP A 125 -6.06 12.43 0.75
C ASP A 125 -7.05 11.30 1.08
N LEU A 126 -6.66 10.43 2.01
CA LEU A 126 -7.47 9.31 2.49
C LEU A 126 -8.34 9.70 3.69
N SER A 127 -8.30 10.95 4.15
CA SER A 127 -8.95 11.42 5.38
C SER A 127 -10.47 11.26 5.37
N ASN A 128 -11.10 11.27 4.19
CA ASN A 128 -12.54 10.99 4.04
C ASN A 128 -12.85 9.52 3.79
N LEU A 129 -11.90 8.74 3.25
CA LEU A 129 -12.10 7.33 2.95
C LEU A 129 -11.94 6.46 4.20
N VAL A 130 -10.91 6.73 5.01
CA VAL A 130 -10.56 5.89 6.17
C VAL A 130 -11.70 5.88 7.22
N PRO A 131 -12.30 7.01 7.63
CA PRO A 131 -13.42 7.00 8.58
C PRO A 131 -14.68 6.31 8.06
N LEU A 132 -14.83 6.12 6.74
CA LEU A 132 -15.96 5.33 6.23
C LEU A 132 -15.92 3.90 6.75
N ILE A 133 -14.75 3.33 7.08
CA ILE A 133 -14.65 2.00 7.72
C ILE A 133 -15.57 1.92 8.95
N ILE A 134 -15.58 2.95 9.80
CA ILE A 134 -16.47 3.02 10.97
C ILE A 134 -17.92 3.19 10.54
N THR A 135 -18.17 4.06 9.55
CA THR A 135 -19.53 4.45 9.14
C THR A 135 -20.28 3.32 8.41
N VAL A 136 -19.60 2.62 7.50
CA VAL A 136 -20.19 1.59 6.62
C VAL A 136 -19.86 0.18 7.07
N GLY A 137 -18.93 0.01 8.01
CA GLY A 137 -18.50 -1.29 8.49
C GLY A 137 -19.58 -2.06 9.25
N GLU A 138 -20.73 -1.44 9.58
CA GLU A 138 -21.92 -2.03 10.20
C GLU A 138 -21.63 -3.27 11.08
N SER A 139 -22.07 -4.45 10.65
CA SER A 139 -21.92 -5.73 11.36
C SER A 139 -20.62 -6.49 11.04
N ASN A 140 -19.85 -5.99 10.07
CA ASN A 140 -18.61 -6.63 9.60
C ASN A 140 -17.36 -6.03 10.26
N LEU A 141 -17.46 -4.83 10.84
CA LEU A 141 -16.39 -4.21 11.60
C LEU A 141 -16.23 -4.92 12.95
N LYS A 142 -15.09 -5.56 13.16
CA LYS A 142 -14.79 -6.33 14.37
C LYS A 142 -13.84 -5.55 15.26
N PRO A 143 -14.03 -5.53 16.59
CA PRO A 143 -12.98 -5.06 17.49
C PRO A 143 -11.68 -5.85 17.27
N ASP A 144 -10.54 -5.19 17.50
CA ASP A 144 -9.20 -5.75 17.33
C ASP A 144 -8.92 -6.19 15.88
N SER A 145 -9.42 -5.43 14.89
CA SER A 145 -9.17 -5.67 13.46
C SER A 145 -8.23 -4.63 12.83
N ASN A 146 -7.49 -5.05 11.82
CA ASN A 146 -6.70 -4.16 10.97
C ASN A 146 -7.39 -3.94 9.63
N HIS A 147 -7.25 -2.74 9.10
CA HIS A 147 -7.69 -2.33 7.78
C HIS A 147 -6.49 -1.71 7.06
N THR A 148 -6.06 -2.32 5.96
CA THR A 148 -4.83 -1.93 5.27
C THR A 148 -5.12 -1.48 3.86
N PHE A 149 -4.64 -0.29 3.51
CA PHE A 149 -4.60 0.23 2.15
C PHE A 149 -3.17 0.10 1.64
N THR A 150 -2.93 -0.81 0.70
CA THR A 150 -1.62 -0.96 0.08
C THR A 150 -1.53 -0.12 -1.17
N LEU A 151 -0.79 0.99 -1.09
CA LEU A 151 -0.57 1.92 -2.18
C LEU A 151 0.57 1.41 -3.06
N SER A 152 0.29 1.12 -4.32
CA SER A 152 1.28 0.61 -5.29
C SER A 152 1.34 1.51 -6.51
N LEU A 153 2.51 2.05 -6.78
CA LEU A 153 2.78 3.00 -7.87
C LEU A 153 3.85 2.42 -8.80
N SER A 154 3.68 2.61 -10.10
CA SER A 154 4.79 2.56 -11.06
C SER A 154 4.96 3.90 -11.77
N ASP A 155 6.20 4.32 -12.04
CA ASP A 155 6.50 5.49 -12.85
C ASP A 155 6.72 5.13 -14.35
N ALA A 156 6.87 6.14 -15.21
CA ALA A 156 7.06 5.95 -16.66
C ALA A 156 8.38 5.25 -17.05
N ASP A 157 9.36 5.23 -16.14
CA ASP A 157 10.63 4.51 -16.32
C ASP A 157 10.53 3.06 -15.80
N GLY A 158 9.38 2.65 -15.27
CA GLY A 158 9.11 1.32 -14.73
C GLY A 158 9.62 1.12 -13.30
N ARG A 159 9.99 2.18 -12.57
CA ARG A 159 10.30 2.08 -11.14
C ARG A 159 9.00 1.90 -10.36
N THR A 160 9.05 1.11 -9.30
CA THR A 160 7.88 0.79 -8.49
C THR A 160 8.08 1.16 -7.04
N LEU A 161 7.01 1.62 -6.40
CA LEU A 161 6.94 1.84 -4.96
C LEU A 161 5.67 1.18 -4.41
N GLN A 162 5.80 0.51 -3.27
CA GLN A 162 4.67 -0.04 -2.53
C GLN A 162 4.75 0.42 -1.08
N GLN A 163 3.65 0.90 -0.54
CA GLN A 163 3.54 1.39 0.83
C GLN A 163 2.22 0.93 1.46
N PRO A 164 2.24 0.04 2.46
CA PRO A 164 1.06 -0.25 3.26
C PRO A 164 0.74 0.93 4.20
N VAL A 165 -0.54 1.21 4.37
CA VAL A 165 -1.09 2.17 5.32
C VAL A 165 -2.15 1.44 6.15
N THR A 166 -1.85 1.20 7.42
CA THR A 166 -2.66 0.31 8.27
C THR A 166 -3.35 1.06 9.40
N PHE A 167 -4.66 0.83 9.52
CA PHE A 167 -5.52 1.36 10.57
C PHE A 167 -6.05 0.24 11.45
N HIS A 168 -5.81 0.33 12.75
CA HIS A 168 -6.31 -0.63 13.73
C HIS A 168 -7.62 -0.14 14.35
N TYR A 169 -8.62 -0.99 14.49
CA TYR A 169 -9.87 -0.65 15.16
C TYR A 169 -9.99 -1.42 16.47
N THR A 170 -9.84 -0.73 17.61
CA THR A 170 -9.97 -1.34 18.94
C THR A 170 -11.40 -1.68 19.36
N GLY A 171 -12.42 -1.31 18.57
CA GLY A 171 -13.83 -1.45 18.97
C GLY A 171 -14.42 -0.24 19.67
N THR A 172 -13.65 0.83 19.86
CA THR A 172 -14.13 2.10 20.42
C THR A 172 -13.93 3.19 19.38
N SER A 173 -15.02 3.74 18.83
CA SER A 173 -14.91 4.98 18.06
C SER A 173 -14.56 6.11 19.03
N ALA A 174 -13.28 6.42 19.17
CA ALA A 174 -12.86 7.60 19.91
C ALA A 174 -13.32 8.82 19.10
N SER A 175 -14.35 9.53 19.60
CA SER A 175 -14.61 10.90 19.15
C SER A 175 -13.37 11.72 19.49
N ALA A 176 -12.85 12.50 18.53
CA ALA A 176 -11.84 13.49 18.82
C ALA A 176 -12.37 14.40 19.95
N GLU A 177 -11.65 14.44 21.09
CA GLU A 177 -11.94 15.35 22.21
C GLU A 177 -11.56 16.79 21.88
#